data_AF-A0A5M4DAC2-F1
#
_entry.id   AF-A0A5M4DAC2-F1
#
_cell.length_a   1.000
_cell.length_b   1.000
_cell.length_c   1.000
_cell.angle_alpha   90.00
_cell.angle_beta   90.00
_cell.angle_gamma   90.00
#
_symmetry.space_group_name_H-M   'P 1'
#
loop_
_entity.id
_entity.type
_entity.pdbx_description
1 polymer ?
#
loop_
_entity_poly.entity_id
_entity_poly.type
_entity_poly.pdbx_seq_one_letter_code
_entity_poly.pdbx_strand_id
1 'polypeptide(L)'
;QTLVPTKDGKGRVAAFEVMVATPSVRTLIREGKTHQVYLDIQTGGSLGMQTLDGSLIELLKKGLIDYEHALAKTSNPADFQRRCMNLGLVEVSSATA
;
A
#
# COMPACT_ATOMS: atom_id res chain seq x y z
N GLN A 1 -6.37 6.84 -4.41
CA GLN A 1 -7.35 5.74 -4.19
C GLN A 1 -7.35 4.80 -5.38
N THR A 2 -7.74 3.54 -5.20
CA THR A 2 -7.98 2.58 -6.29
C THR A 2 -9.06 1.56 -5.88
N LEU A 3 -9.79 1.03 -6.86
CA LEU A 3 -10.74 -0.06 -6.63
C LEU A 3 -10.08 -1.39 -7.00
N VAL A 4 -10.20 -2.35 -6.10
CA VAL A 4 -9.61 -3.69 -6.23
C VAL A 4 -10.74 -4.72 -6.26
N PRO A 5 -10.75 -5.67 -7.20
CA PRO A 5 -11.70 -6.78 -7.19
C PRO A 5 -11.66 -7.51 -5.85
N THR A 6 -12.84 -7.79 -5.29
CA THR A 6 -12.92 -8.63 -4.09
C THR A 6 -12.61 -10.08 -4.45
N LYS A 7 -12.03 -10.81 -3.50
CA LYS A 7 -11.65 -12.22 -3.65
C LYS A 7 -12.81 -13.13 -4.06
N ASP A 8 -14.03 -12.80 -3.64
CA ASP A 8 -15.24 -13.54 -4.00
C ASP A 8 -15.76 -13.25 -5.42
N GLY A 9 -15.14 -12.30 -6.14
CA GLY A 9 -15.53 -11.88 -7.48
C GLY A 9 -16.86 -11.12 -7.56
N LYS A 10 -17.53 -10.84 -6.44
CA LYS A 10 -18.88 -10.23 -6.41
C LYS A 10 -18.86 -8.71 -6.36
N GLY A 11 -17.70 -8.09 -6.22
CA GLY A 11 -17.62 -6.65 -6.10
C GLY A 11 -16.19 -6.11 -6.15
N ARG A 12 -16.05 -4.90 -5.62
CA ARG A 12 -14.77 -4.21 -5.49
C ARG A 12 -14.69 -3.57 -4.12
N VAL A 13 -13.50 -3.58 -3.53
CA VAL A 13 -13.17 -2.84 -2.31
C VAL A 13 -12.21 -1.71 -2.64
N ALA A 14 -12.37 -0.57 -1.97
CA ALA A 14 -11.51 0.58 -2.17
C ALA A 14 -10.26 0.48 -1.30
N ALA A 15 -9.10 0.69 -1.91
CA ALA A 15 -7.84 0.94 -1.22
C ALA A 15 -7.51 2.44 -1.29
N PHE A 16 -7.04 2.99 -0.18
CA PHE A 16 -6.80 4.42 -0.03
C PHE A 16 -5.34 4.71 0.30
N GLU A 17 -4.86 5.82 -0.24
CA GLU A 17 -3.69 6.51 0.29
C GLU A 17 -4.20 7.75 0.99
N VAL A 18 -3.74 7.96 2.22
CA VAL A 18 -4.18 9.05 3.09
C VAL A 18 -2.95 9.84 3.51
N MET A 19 -2.95 11.12 3.14
CA MET A 19 -1.94 12.09 3.55
C MET A 19 -2.62 13.20 4.32
N VAL A 20 -2.14 13.49 5.52
CA VAL A 20 -2.57 14.66 6.30
C VAL A 20 -1.66 15.83 5.98
N ALA A 21 -2.24 17.01 5.75
CA ALA A 21 -1.46 18.23 5.57
C ALA A 21 -0.82 18.64 6.91
N THR A 22 0.33 18.05 7.26
CA THR A 22 1.13 18.44 8.42
C THR A 22 1.98 19.68 8.12
N PRO A 23 2.55 20.36 9.13
CA PRO A 23 3.54 21.41 8.88
C PRO A 23 4.72 20.95 8.01
N SER A 24 5.21 19.72 8.22
CA SER A 24 6.28 19.10 7.43
C SER A 24 5.88 18.99 5.94
N VAL A 25 4.76 18.31 5.67
CA VAL A 25 4.25 18.12 4.29
C VAL A 25 4.05 19.46 3.58
N ARG A 26 3.46 20.46 4.26
CA ARG A 26 3.29 21.80 3.68
C ARG A 26 4.61 22.47 3.33
N THR A 27 5.63 22.30 4.16
CA THR A 27 6.98 22.83 3.88
C THR A 27 7.61 22.11 2.70
N LEU A 28 7.55 20.77 2.65
CA LEU A 28 8.05 19.98 1.51
C LEU A 28 7.41 20.42 0.19
N ILE A 29 6.11 20.71 0.19
CA ILE A 29 5.40 21.22 -0.99
C ILE A 29 5.90 22.62 -1.38
N ARG A 30 6.01 23.56 -0.44
CA ARG A 30 6.50 24.93 -0.72
C ARG A 30 7.93 24.95 -1.28
N GLU A 31 8.76 24.02 -0.82
CA GLU A 31 10.17 23.91 -1.24
C GLU A 31 10.36 23.06 -2.51
N GLY A 32 9.28 22.54 -3.10
CA GLY A 32 9.36 21.66 -4.28
C GLY A 32 9.97 20.28 -4.00
N LYS A 33 10.11 19.89 -2.73
CA LYS A 33 10.67 18.61 -2.28
C LYS A 33 9.59 17.53 -2.19
N THR A 34 8.69 17.48 -3.17
CA THR A 34 7.52 16.58 -3.17
C THR A 34 7.88 15.10 -3.13
N HIS A 35 9.06 14.72 -3.65
CA HIS A 35 9.58 13.37 -3.56
C HIS A 35 9.79 12.87 -2.11
N GLN A 36 9.95 13.76 -1.14
CA GLN A 36 10.11 13.41 0.27
C GLN A 36 8.77 13.16 0.99
N VAL A 37 7.65 13.62 0.41
CA VAL A 37 6.31 13.50 1.02
C VAL A 37 5.91 12.04 1.21
N TYR A 38 6.39 11.13 0.35
CA TYR A 38 6.11 9.71 0.50
C TYR A 38 6.65 9.14 1.83
N LEU A 39 7.83 9.60 2.27
CA LEU A 39 8.43 9.18 3.54
C LEU A 39 7.60 9.69 4.74
N ASP A 40 7.08 10.91 4.64
CA ASP A 40 6.15 11.47 5.64
C ASP A 40 4.87 10.63 5.74
N ILE A 41 4.30 10.18 4.62
CA ILE A 41 3.12 9.29 4.62
C ILE A 41 3.47 7.93 5.24
N GLN A 42 4.63 7.37 4.88
CA GLN A 42 5.08 6.06 5.38
C GLN A 42 5.29 6.04 6.90
N THR A 43 5.78 7.14 7.47
CA THR A 43 6.08 7.27 8.91
C THR A 43 4.95 7.93 9.71
N GLY A 44 4.01 8.61 9.04
CA GLY A 44 2.91 9.37 9.63
C GLY A 44 1.71 8.55 10.11
N GLY A 45 1.87 7.24 10.32
CA GLY A 45 0.76 6.36 10.73
C GLY A 45 0.06 6.78 12.02
N SER A 46 0.80 7.36 12.98
CA SER A 46 0.23 7.92 14.22
C SER A 46 -0.67 9.14 13.99
N LEU A 47 -0.51 9.81 12.84
CA LEU A 47 -1.32 10.94 12.41
C LEU A 47 -2.47 10.51 11.50
N GLY A 48 -2.72 9.21 11.37
CA GLY A 48 -3.75 8.66 10.48
C GLY A 48 -3.36 8.65 9.00
N MET A 49 -2.07 8.79 8.69
CA MET A 49 -1.59 8.60 7.31
C MET A 49 -1.50 7.13 6.96
N GLN A 50 -1.64 6.83 5.67
CA GLN A 50 -1.58 5.47 5.15
C GLN A 50 -1.08 5.51 3.71
N THR A 51 -0.05 4.73 3.38
CA THR A 51 0.36 4.54 1.98
C THR A 51 -0.63 3.62 1.26
N LEU A 52 -0.72 3.75 -0.07
CA LEU A 52 -1.58 2.84 -0.85
C LEU A 52 -1.22 1.36 -0.60
N ASP A 53 0.06 1.04 -0.61
CA ASP A 53 0.56 -0.31 -0.33
C ASP A 53 0.17 -0.79 1.07
N GLY A 54 0.18 0.11 2.07
CA GLY A 54 -0.30 -0.19 3.42
C GLY A 54 -1.77 -0.60 3.42
N SER A 55 -2.61 0.15 2.69
CA SER A 55 -4.04 -0.17 2.52
C SER A 55 -4.25 -1.51 1.81
N LEU A 56 -3.49 -1.79 0.75
CA LEU A 56 -3.55 -3.08 0.04
C LEU A 56 -3.15 -4.25 0.95
N ILE A 57 -2.08 -4.11 1.74
CA ILE A 57 -1.64 -5.12 2.72
C ILE A 57 -2.72 -5.37 3.77
N GLU A 58 -3.41 -4.34 4.25
CA GLU A 58 -4.51 -4.51 5.20
C GLU A 58 -5.70 -5.27 4.58
N LEU A 59 -6.04 -4.98 3.33
CA LEU A 59 -7.09 -5.70 2.61
C LEU A 59 -6.72 -7.17 2.38
N LEU A 60 -5.44 -7.47 2.10
CA LEU A 60 -4.91 -8.84 2.04
C LEU A 60 -5.00 -9.54 3.39
N LYS A 61 -4.56 -8.88 4.48
CA LYS A 61 -4.66 -9.42 5.85
C LYS A 61 -6.10 -9.75 6.25
N LYS A 62 -7.06 -8.96 5.76
CA LYS A 62 -8.50 -9.19 5.99
C LYS A 62 -9.10 -10.25 5.05
N GLY A 63 -8.33 -10.79 4.10
CA GLY A 63 -8.80 -11.78 3.12
C GLY A 63 -9.80 -11.23 2.10
N LEU A 64 -9.87 -9.90 1.93
CA LEU A 64 -10.86 -9.25 1.07
C LEU A 64 -10.47 -9.24 -0.42
N ILE A 65 -9.17 -9.31 -0.71
CA ILE A 65 -8.60 -9.28 -2.06
C ILE A 65 -7.55 -10.38 -2.20
N ASP A 66 -7.25 -10.77 -3.43
CA ASP A 66 -6.15 -11.69 -3.73
C ASP A 66 -4.82 -10.95 -3.93
N TYR A 67 -3.71 -11.67 -3.76
CA TYR A 67 -2.36 -11.11 -3.88
C TYR A 67 -2.11 -10.51 -5.26
N GLU A 68 -2.54 -11.19 -6.31
CA GLU A 68 -2.38 -10.78 -7.70
C GLU A 68 -3.11 -9.46 -7.98
N HIS A 69 -4.32 -9.33 -7.42
CA HIS A 69 -5.11 -8.10 -7.51
C HIS A 69 -4.44 -6.94 -6.77
N ALA A 70 -3.83 -7.21 -5.61
CA ALA A 70 -3.07 -6.20 -4.88
C ALA A 70 -1.81 -5.81 -5.65
N LEU A 71 -0.99 -6.77 -6.09
CA LEU A 71 0.27 -6.57 -6.80
C LEU A 71 0.09 -5.70 -8.05
N ALA A 72 -0.98 -5.94 -8.81
CA ALA A 72 -1.32 -5.17 -10.01
C ALA A 72 -1.67 -3.69 -9.75
N LYS A 73 -1.86 -3.28 -8.49
CA LYS A 73 -2.19 -1.91 -8.08
C LYS A 73 -1.09 -1.19 -7.32
N THR A 74 0.05 -1.86 -7.11
CA THR A 74 1.19 -1.33 -6.36
C THR A 74 2.09 -0.47 -7.23
N SER A 75 2.78 0.50 -6.62
CA SER A 75 3.74 1.35 -7.33
C SER A 75 5.12 0.71 -7.44
N ASN A 76 5.49 -0.13 -6.47
CA ASN A 76 6.74 -0.89 -6.46
C ASN A 76 6.47 -2.37 -6.15
N PRO A 77 6.26 -3.20 -7.18
CA PRO A 77 5.95 -4.62 -7.01
C PRO A 77 7.00 -5.38 -6.20
N ALA A 78 8.28 -5.07 -6.37
CA ALA A 78 9.37 -5.75 -5.68
C ALA A 78 9.38 -5.47 -4.16
N ASP A 79 9.21 -4.20 -3.76
CA ASP A 79 9.10 -3.86 -2.34
C ASP A 79 7.82 -4.40 -1.72
N PHE A 80 6.70 -4.32 -2.46
CA PHE A 80 5.42 -4.85 -2.00
C PHE A 80 5.47 -6.35 -1.75
N GLN A 81 6.03 -7.12 -2.69
CA GLN A 81 6.22 -8.56 -2.57
C GLN A 81 7.08 -8.89 -1.34
N ARG A 82 8.21 -8.20 -1.18
CA ARG A 82 9.09 -8.37 -0.02
C ARG A 82 8.35 -8.11 1.30
N ARG A 83 7.55 -7.05 1.36
CA ARG A 83 6.74 -6.71 2.56
C ARG A 83 5.67 -7.77 2.83
N CYS A 84 5.00 -8.28 1.80
CA CYS A 84 4.01 -9.35 1.94
C CYS A 84 4.64 -10.65 2.43
N MET A 85 5.82 -11.01 1.92
CA MET A 85 6.58 -12.18 2.39
C MET A 85 6.97 -12.05 3.87
N ASN A 86 7.51 -10.90 4.28
CA ASN A 86 7.88 -10.65 5.68
C ASN A 86 6.68 -10.71 6.63
N LEU A 87 5.48 -10.45 6.12
CA LEU A 87 4.23 -10.50 6.87
C LEU A 87 3.53 -11.86 6.79
N GLY A 88 4.09 -12.86 6.09
CA GLY A 88 3.51 -14.18 5.90
C GLY A 88 2.22 -14.19 5.07
N LEU A 89 2.02 -13.18 4.22
CA LEU A 89 0.82 -13.05 3.38
C LEU A 89 0.93 -13.75 2.02
N VAL A 90 2.15 -14.13 1.65
CA VAL A 90 2.47 -14.81 0.39
C VAL A 90 3.50 -15.86 0.73
N GLU A 91 3.23 -17.10 0.35
CA GLU A 91 4.23 -18.15 0.46
C GLU A 91 5.29 -17.99 -0.62
N VAL A 92 6.54 -18.33 -0.30
CA VAL A 92 7.57 -18.49 -1.32
C VAL A 92 7.11 -19.64 -2.21
N SER A 93 6.63 -19.33 -3.42
CA SER A 93 6.58 -20.32 -4.48
C SER A 93 8.03 -20.71 -4.76
N SER A 94 8.51 -21.76 -4.09
CA SER A 94 9.68 -22.51 -4.50
C SER A 94 9.34 -23.18 -5.83
N ALA A 95 9.36 -22.42 -6.91
CA ALA A 95 9.45 -22.97 -8.25
C ALA A 95 10.91 -23.37 -8.48
N THR A 96 11.21 -24.59 -8.04
CA THR A 96 12.02 -25.61 -8.71
C THR A 96 12.89 -25.15 -9.88
N ALA A 97 14.21 -25.06 -9.65
CA ALA A 97 15.26 -25.89 -10.25
C ALA A 97 16.65 -25.40 -9.76
#